data_AF-A0A2N8NIP0-F1
#
_entry.id   AF-A0A2N8NIP0-F1
#
_cell.length_a   1.000
_cell.length_b   1.000
_cell.length_c   1.000
_cell.angle_alpha   90.00
_cell.angle_beta   90.00
_cell.angle_gamma   90.00
#
_symmetry.space_group_name_H-M   'P 1'
#
loop_
_entity.id
_entity.type
_entity.pdbx_description
1 polymer ?
#
loop_
_entity_poly.entity_id
_entity_poly.type
_entity_poly.pdbx_seq_one_letter_code
_entity_poly.pdbx_strand_id
1 'polypeptide(L)'
;MLYGEGYGEKIQSGGRYTKGGADFILFDVRVGDWWLLRDKVEGIAAALGIKVVPVMGYMTIPEAIEYVRRGFTSQVAADPTLPAEGLVLKTPMGLLDRTGHRIVAKVKTVDFRKLEAKQARMNKERKA
;
A
#
# COMPACT_ATOMS: atom_id res chain seq x y z
N MET A 1 -12.70 -0.95 -15.62
CA MET A 1 -12.85 -1.38 -14.21
C MET A 1 -11.95 -0.54 -13.32
N LEU A 2 -12.50 0.01 -12.24
CA LEU A 2 -11.77 0.79 -11.23
C LEU A 2 -11.41 -0.12 -10.05
N TYR A 3 -10.16 -0.11 -9.62
CA TYR A 3 -9.67 -0.88 -8.47
C TYR A 3 -9.18 0.07 -7.40
N GLY A 4 -9.71 -0.12 -6.19
CA GLY A 4 -9.38 0.70 -5.05
C GLY A 4 -9.70 -0.02 -3.75
N GLU A 5 -9.39 0.66 -2.67
CA GLU A 5 -9.67 0.19 -1.32
C GLU A 5 -10.83 1.01 -0.75
N GLY A 6 -11.86 0.31 -0.28
CA GLY A 6 -12.87 0.93 0.58
C GLY A 6 -12.31 1.00 2.00
N TYR A 7 -12.32 2.18 2.60
CA TYR A 7 -11.78 2.41 3.94
C TYR A 7 -12.71 3.29 4.76
N GLY A 8 -12.61 3.20 6.09
CA GLY A 8 -13.39 4.00 7.02
C GLY A 8 -14.10 3.18 8.09
N GLU A 9 -15.01 3.84 8.80
CA GLU A 9 -15.72 3.24 9.93
C GLU A 9 -16.49 1.98 9.49
N LYS A 10 -16.39 0.90 10.27
CA LYS A 10 -17.06 -0.39 10.08
C LYS A 10 -16.57 -1.27 8.90
N ILE A 11 -15.56 -0.87 8.13
CA ILE A 11 -14.94 -1.74 7.11
C ILE A 11 -13.84 -2.63 7.74
N GLN A 12 -13.01 -2.04 8.59
CA GLN A 12 -12.06 -2.73 9.49
C GLN A 12 -11.98 -1.95 10.82
N SER A 13 -11.08 -2.29 11.74
CA SER A 13 -10.76 -1.48 12.94
C SER A 13 -10.10 -0.13 12.61
N GLY A 14 -10.49 0.49 11.50
CA GLY A 14 -9.88 1.62 10.81
C GLY A 14 -10.61 2.95 11.00
N GLY A 15 -11.32 3.16 12.11
CA GLY A 15 -11.96 4.46 12.43
C GLY A 15 -11.00 5.65 12.51
N ARG A 16 -9.68 5.43 12.44
CA ARG A 16 -8.65 6.47 12.37
C ARG A 16 -8.38 6.99 10.94
N TYR A 17 -8.92 6.34 9.90
CA TYR A 17 -8.69 6.76 8.52
C TYR A 17 -9.68 7.83 8.04
N THR A 18 -10.93 7.81 8.49
CA THR A 18 -11.98 8.80 8.14
C THR A 18 -12.82 9.12 9.37
N LYS A 19 -13.26 10.38 9.52
CA LYS A 19 -14.25 10.76 10.54
C LYS A 19 -15.65 10.67 9.93
N GLY A 20 -16.50 9.77 10.43
CA GLY A 20 -17.94 9.78 10.17
C GLY A 20 -18.43 9.11 8.88
N GLY A 21 -17.69 8.14 8.31
CA GLY A 21 -18.20 7.39 7.15
C GLY A 21 -17.20 6.44 6.48
N ALA A 22 -17.62 5.87 5.36
CA ALA A 22 -16.79 5.09 4.44
C ALA A 22 -16.39 5.93 3.23
N ASP A 23 -15.18 5.72 2.71
CA ASP A 23 -14.64 6.39 1.54
C ASP A 23 -13.91 5.36 0.66
N PHE A 24 -13.54 5.75 -0.56
CA PHE A 24 -12.87 4.90 -1.54
C PHE A 24 -11.62 5.59 -2.09
N ILE A 25 -10.51 4.85 -2.11
CA ILE A 25 -9.25 5.32 -2.68
C ILE A 25 -8.82 4.44 -3.85
N LEU A 26 -8.67 5.05 -5.02
CA LEU A 26 -8.30 4.39 -6.27
C LEU A 26 -6.80 4.11 -6.30
N PHE A 27 -6.39 2.91 -6.73
CA PHE A 27 -4.98 2.59 -6.95
C PHE A 27 -4.65 2.07 -8.35
N ASP A 28 -5.62 1.51 -9.08
CA ASP A 28 -5.42 1.05 -10.46
C ASP A 28 -6.71 1.14 -11.28
N VAL A 29 -6.55 1.26 -12.60
CA VAL A 29 -7.64 1.23 -13.57
C VAL A 29 -7.27 0.27 -14.70
N ARG A 30 -8.23 -0.55 -15.12
CA ARG A 30 -8.11 -1.43 -16.29
C ARG A 30 -9.15 -1.08 -17.35
N VAL A 31 -8.73 -0.95 -18.61
CA VAL A 31 -9.59 -0.75 -19.79
C VAL A 31 -9.24 -1.82 -20.83
N GLY A 32 -10.17 -2.73 -21.12
CA GLY A 32 -9.84 -3.94 -21.89
C GLY A 32 -8.69 -4.70 -21.23
N ASP A 33 -7.60 -4.90 -21.97
CA ASP A 33 -6.38 -5.56 -21.47
C ASP A 33 -5.32 -4.61 -20.92
N TRP A 34 -5.60 -3.31 -20.92
CA TRP A 34 -4.64 -2.29 -20.53
C TRP A 34 -4.79 -1.93 -19.05
N TRP A 35 -3.72 -2.12 -18.30
CA TRP A 35 -3.52 -1.44 -17.02
C TRP A 35 -3.04 -0.03 -17.29
N LEU A 36 -3.81 0.96 -16.86
CA LEU A 36 -3.52 2.35 -17.19
C LEU A 36 -2.31 2.86 -16.42
N LEU A 37 -1.52 3.71 -17.09
CA LEU A 37 -0.42 4.44 -16.46
C LEU A 37 -0.94 5.46 -15.45
N ARG A 38 -0.03 5.91 -14.57
CA ARG A 38 -0.37 6.76 -13.42
C ARG A 38 -1.11 8.02 -13.81
N ASP A 39 -0.68 8.71 -14.87
CA ASP A 39 -1.29 9.94 -15.37
C ASP A 39 -2.77 9.72 -15.78
N LYS A 40 -3.07 8.59 -16.42
CA LYS A 40 -4.45 8.25 -16.83
C LYS A 40 -5.32 7.83 -15.65
N VAL A 41 -4.74 7.13 -14.66
CA VAL A 41 -5.43 6.81 -13.41
C VAL A 41 -5.81 8.10 -12.68
N GLU A 42 -4.89 9.05 -12.55
CA GLU A 42 -5.15 10.36 -11.93
C GLU A 42 -6.17 11.19 -12.71
N GLY A 43 -6.09 11.21 -14.04
CA GLY A 43 -7.06 11.90 -14.88
C GLY A 43 -8.49 11.37 -14.72
N ILE A 44 -8.66 10.04 -14.68
CA ILE A 44 -9.97 9.41 -14.45
C ILE A 44 -10.45 9.72 -13.03
N ALA A 45 -9.58 9.64 -12.03
CA ALA A 45 -9.95 9.93 -10.65
C ALA A 45 -10.40 11.39 -10.48
N ALA A 46 -9.69 12.33 -11.09
CA ALA A 46 -10.07 13.75 -11.09
C ALA A 46 -11.43 13.98 -11.75
N ALA A 47 -11.69 13.36 -12.91
CA ALA A 47 -12.97 13.47 -13.60
C ALA A 47 -14.15 12.90 -12.79
N LEU A 48 -13.90 11.90 -11.95
CA LEU A 48 -14.91 11.24 -11.12
C LEU A 48 -14.97 11.79 -9.68
N GLY A 49 -14.09 12.71 -9.29
CA GLY A 49 -13.99 13.22 -7.93
C GLY A 49 -13.53 12.17 -6.90
N ILE A 50 -12.75 11.17 -7.33
CA ILE A 50 -12.27 10.05 -6.50
C ILE A 50 -10.83 10.34 -6.02
N LYS A 51 -10.52 10.00 -4.76
CA LYS A 51 -9.15 10.07 -4.24
C LYS A 51 -8.26 8.98 -4.84
N VAL A 52 -6.99 9.27 -5.05
CA VAL A 52 -6.00 8.29 -5.53
C VAL A 52 -4.94 8.06 -4.47
N VAL A 53 -4.46 6.81 -4.35
CA VAL A 53 -3.32 6.49 -3.48
C VAL A 53 -2.12 7.37 -3.85
N PRO A 54 -1.41 7.96 -2.88
CA PRO A 54 -0.28 8.82 -3.17
C PRO A 54 0.91 8.02 -3.71
N VAL A 55 1.71 8.66 -4.57
CA VAL A 55 3.00 8.10 -5.00
C VAL A 55 4.04 8.48 -3.96
N MET A 56 4.57 7.47 -3.26
CA MET A 56 5.58 7.69 -2.22
C MET A 56 6.95 8.05 -2.79
N GLY A 57 7.25 7.62 -4.02
CA GLY A 57 8.49 7.89 -4.72
C GLY A 57 8.95 6.73 -5.58
N TYR A 58 10.10 6.90 -6.21
CA TYR A 58 10.80 5.84 -6.95
C TYR A 58 11.95 5.33 -6.11
N MET A 59 12.02 4.02 -5.97
CA MET A 59 12.98 3.35 -5.11
C MET A 59 13.28 1.96 -5.69
N THR A 60 14.48 1.47 -5.43
CA THR A 60 14.82 0.06 -5.59
C THR A 60 14.09 -0.77 -4.54
N ILE A 61 13.96 -2.08 -4.77
CA ILE A 61 13.33 -2.99 -3.80
C ILE A 61 14.06 -2.96 -2.43
N PRO A 62 15.40 -2.97 -2.34
CA PRO A 62 16.10 -2.85 -1.06
C PRO A 62 15.81 -1.55 -0.31
N GLU A 63 15.75 -0.41 -1.02
CA GLU A 63 15.40 0.88 -0.42
C GLU A 63 13.97 0.88 0.11
N ALA A 64 13.03 0.29 -0.63
CA ALA A 64 11.64 0.11 -0.17
C ALA A 64 11.56 -0.73 1.10
N ILE A 65 12.33 -1.82 1.16
CA ILE A 65 12.40 -2.71 2.32
C ILE A 65 12.88 -1.93 3.55
N GLU A 66 13.99 -1.20 3.43
CA GLU A 66 14.53 -0.42 4.55
C GLU A 66 13.59 0.71 4.97
N TYR A 67 12.95 1.39 4.02
CA TYR A 67 11.95 2.42 4.29
C TYR A 67 10.77 1.87 5.11
N VAL A 68 10.20 0.74 4.69
CA VAL A 68 9.06 0.12 5.42
C VAL A 68 9.50 -0.46 6.76
N ARG A 69 10.70 -1.03 6.85
CA ARG A 69 11.24 -1.60 8.11
C ARG A 69 11.35 -0.54 9.21
N ARG A 70 11.76 0.67 8.87
CA ARG A 70 11.80 1.81 9.82
C ARG A 70 10.42 2.24 10.30
N GLY A 71 9.39 1.92 9.52
CA GLY A 71 8.02 2.40 9.73
C GLY A 71 7.87 3.86 9.27
N PHE A 72 6.66 4.18 8.82
CA PHE A 72 6.29 5.52 8.38
C PHE A 72 4.81 5.76 8.68
N THR A 73 4.37 7.01 8.67
CA THR A 73 2.97 7.38 8.90
C THR A 73 2.17 7.35 7.59
N SER A 74 0.88 7.05 7.70
CA SER A 74 -0.02 7.01 6.55
C SER A 74 -0.26 8.41 6.02
N GLN A 75 -0.09 8.61 4.71
CA GLN A 75 -0.43 9.87 4.03
C GLN A 75 -1.93 10.01 3.72
N VAL A 76 -2.70 8.94 3.89
CA VAL A 76 -4.14 8.88 3.56
C VAL A 76 -5.00 8.99 4.82
N ALA A 77 -4.45 8.64 5.98
CA ALA A 77 -5.20 8.66 7.22
C ALA A 77 -5.52 10.10 7.67
N ALA A 78 -6.73 10.31 8.18
CA ALA A 78 -7.10 11.56 8.83
C ALA A 78 -6.24 11.84 10.09
N ASP A 79 -5.73 10.79 10.74
CA ASP A 79 -4.80 10.89 11.85
C ASP A 79 -3.34 10.82 11.36
N PRO A 80 -2.56 11.91 11.48
CA PRO A 80 -1.18 11.98 10.98
C PRO A 80 -0.21 11.09 11.77
N THR A 81 -0.62 10.55 12.93
CA THR A 81 0.19 9.65 13.75
C THR A 81 -0.04 8.18 13.42
N LEU A 82 -0.99 7.87 12.53
CA LEU A 82 -1.33 6.49 12.21
C LEU A 82 -0.18 5.85 11.42
N PRO A 83 0.41 4.74 11.90
CA PRO A 83 1.43 4.03 11.13
C PRO A 83 0.82 3.43 9.87
N ALA A 84 1.51 3.61 8.74
CA ALA A 84 1.14 2.97 7.49
C ALA A 84 1.33 1.45 7.56
N GLU A 85 0.46 0.70 6.89
CA GLU A 85 0.57 -0.75 6.80
C GLU A 85 1.83 -1.19 6.05
N GLY A 86 2.16 -0.47 4.97
CA GLY A 86 3.26 -0.83 4.08
C GLY A 86 3.19 -0.12 2.74
N LEU A 87 4.02 -0.59 1.79
CA LEU A 87 4.05 -0.12 0.42
C LEU A 87 3.59 -1.21 -0.55
N VAL A 88 2.89 -0.78 -1.61
CA VAL A 88 2.70 -1.57 -2.83
C VAL A 88 3.69 -1.04 -3.86
N LEU A 89 4.54 -1.94 -4.37
CA LEU A 89 5.58 -1.63 -5.33
C LEU A 89 5.13 -2.10 -6.71
N LYS A 90 5.12 -1.19 -7.68
CA LYS A 90 4.82 -1.49 -9.08
C LYS A 90 5.81 -0.82 -10.00
N THR A 91 6.08 -1.46 -11.13
CA THR A 91 6.91 -0.86 -12.18
C THR A 91 6.16 0.30 -12.85
N PRO A 92 6.82 1.41 -13.23
CA PRO A 92 6.15 2.58 -13.80
C PRO A 92 5.30 2.28 -15.05
N MET A 93 5.73 1.30 -15.86
CA MET A 93 5.10 0.92 -17.12
C MET A 93 4.17 -0.30 -17.04
N GLY A 94 3.86 -0.79 -15.83
CA GLY A 94 2.97 -1.95 -15.66
C GLY A 94 3.51 -3.23 -16.30
N LEU A 95 4.80 -3.54 -16.11
CA LEU A 95 5.45 -4.72 -16.67
C LEU A 95 4.74 -6.01 -16.27
N LEU A 96 4.66 -6.93 -17.23
CA LEU A 96 4.14 -8.27 -17.06
C LEU A 96 5.29 -9.29 -17.13
N ASP A 97 5.14 -10.40 -16.44
CA ASP A 97 6.00 -11.56 -16.62
C ASP A 97 5.65 -12.33 -17.90
N ARG A 98 6.41 -13.40 -18.20
CA ARG A 98 6.20 -14.24 -19.40
C ARG A 98 4.84 -14.95 -19.41
N THR A 99 4.16 -15.03 -18.27
CA THR A 99 2.83 -15.63 -18.14
C THR A 99 1.70 -14.60 -18.22
N GLY A 100 2.03 -13.32 -18.39
CA GLY A 100 1.07 -12.21 -18.46
C GLY A 100 0.64 -11.68 -17.10
N HIS A 101 1.25 -12.12 -15.99
CA HIS A 101 0.95 -11.59 -14.67
C HIS A 101 1.73 -10.31 -14.39
N ARG A 102 1.11 -9.37 -13.68
CA ARG A 102 1.75 -8.11 -13.31
C ARG A 102 2.89 -8.33 -12.32
N ILE A 103 4.01 -7.64 -12.56
CA ILE A 103 5.14 -7.58 -11.62
C ILE A 103 4.82 -6.54 -10.55
N VAL A 104 4.29 -7.00 -9.42
CA VAL A 104 3.88 -6.19 -8.27
C VAL A 104 4.35 -6.87 -7.00
N ALA A 105 4.89 -6.09 -6.07
CA ALA A 105 5.28 -6.58 -4.74
C ALA A 105 4.62 -5.75 -3.65
N LYS A 106 4.57 -6.30 -2.44
CA LYS A 106 4.12 -5.60 -1.24
C LYS A 106 5.13 -5.81 -0.12
N VAL A 107 5.40 -4.75 0.62
CA VAL A 107 6.28 -4.80 1.79
C VAL A 107 5.49 -4.19 2.95
N LYS A 108 5.30 -4.94 4.04
CA LYS A 108 4.44 -4.52 5.16
C LYS A 108 5.22 -4.41 6.46
N THR A 109 4.98 -3.33 7.20
CA THR A 109 5.62 -3.04 8.50
C THR A 109 5.38 -4.16 9.51
N VAL A 110 4.19 -4.77 9.47
CA VAL A 110 3.81 -5.87 10.38
C VAL A 110 4.67 -7.12 10.22
N ASP A 111 5.19 -7.37 9.01
CA ASP A 111 5.99 -8.57 8.74
C ASP A 111 7.35 -8.49 9.44
N PHE A 112 7.96 -7.30 9.47
CA PHE A 112 9.19 -7.05 10.23
C PHE A 112 8.97 -7.17 11.74
N ARG A 113 7.89 -6.58 12.27
CA ARG A 113 7.57 -6.67 13.71
C ARG A 113 7.37 -8.12 14.17
N LYS A 114 6.68 -8.93 13.35
CA LYS A 114 6.51 -10.36 13.61
C LYS A 114 7.84 -11.12 13.57
N LEU A 115 8.71 -10.80 12.62
CA LEU A 115 10.02 -11.42 12.50
C LEU A 115 10.91 -11.10 13.72
N GLU A 116 10.97 -9.84 14.14
CA GLU A 116 11.74 -9.39 15.31
C GLU A 116 11.23 -10.04 16.60
N ALA A 117 9.91 -10.11 16.80
CA ALA A 117 9.32 -10.78 17.96
C ALA A 117 9.67 -12.28 17.99
N LYS A 118 9.66 -12.95 16.84
CA LYS A 118 10.05 -14.36 16.72
C LYS A 118 11.54 -14.55 17.06
N GLN A 119 12.41 -13.68 16.56
CA GLN A 119 13.85 -13.74 16.84
C GLN A 119 14.15 -13.51 18.33
N ALA A 120 13.50 -12.53 18.96
CA ALA A 120 13.64 -12.27 20.38
C ALA A 120 13.25 -13.49 21.23
N ARG A 121 12.15 -14.17 20.86
CA ARG A 121 11.71 -15.41 21.53
C ARG A 121 12.75 -16.53 21.41
N MET A 122 13.23 -16.82 20.21
CA MET A 122 14.23 -17.88 20.01
C MET A 122 15.56 -17.58 20.71
N ASN A 123 15.98 -16.31 20.76
CA ASN A 123 17.18 -15.91 21.47
C ASN A 123 17.06 -16.07 22.99
N LYS A 124 15.85 -15.90 23.54
CA LYS A 124 15.57 -16.15 24.95
C LYS A 124 15.60 -17.66 25.27
N GLU A 125 15.01 -18.48 24.40
CA GLU A 125 15.01 -19.94 24.51
C GLU A 125 16.42 -20.54 24.42
N ARG A 126 17.32 -19.97 23.61
CA ARG A 126 18.73 -20.41 23.49
C ARG A 126 19.61 -20.04 24.69
N LYS A 127 19.16 -19.12 25.54
CA LYS A 127 19.90 -18.62 26.71
C LYS A 127 19.39 -19.20 28.03
N ALA A 128 18.30 -19.97 28.00
CA ALA A 128 17.74 -20.71 29.13
C ALA A 128 18.24 -22.16 29.09
#